data_AF-A0AAU0Y4Z2-F1
#
_entry.id   AF-A0AAU0Y4Z2-F1
#
_cell.length_a   1.000
_cell.length_b   1.000
_cell.length_c   1.000
_cell.angle_alpha   90.00
_cell.angle_beta   90.00
_cell.angle_gamma   90.00
#
_symmetry.space_group_name_H-M   'P 1'
#
loop_
_entity.id
_entity.type
_entity.pdbx_description
1 polymer ?
#
loop_
_entity_poly.entity_id
_entity_poly.type
_entity_poly.pdbx_seq_one_letter_code
_entity_poly.pdbx_strand_id
1 'polypeptide(L)'
;MTQTAKAPLDADEERVTRAQRLLIQLGAALVAQPFDIHTHDRLRAFLAKDADGVLASLETLQQRPETELRRRIAELGGHTLRPFGDSA
;
A
#
# COMPACT_ATOMS: atom_id res chain seq x y z
N MET A 1 -18.50 15.92 -17.14
CA MET A 1 -17.70 15.57 -15.95
C MET A 1 -16.39 14.96 -16.44
N THR A 2 -15.31 15.73 -16.41
CA THR A 2 -13.99 15.29 -16.86
C THR A 2 -13.41 14.35 -15.80
N GLN A 3 -13.41 13.05 -16.09
CA GLN A 3 -12.75 12.04 -15.28
C GLN A 3 -11.24 12.25 -15.41
N THR A 4 -10.63 12.97 -14.46
CA THR A 4 -9.18 13.12 -14.39
C THR A 4 -8.60 11.72 -14.17
N ALA A 5 -7.76 11.25 -15.09
CA ALA A 5 -7.10 9.96 -14.99
C ALA A 5 -6.35 9.88 -13.65
N LYS A 6 -6.58 8.80 -12.90
CA LYS A 6 -5.98 8.58 -11.58
C LYS A 6 -4.45 8.57 -11.75
N ALA A 7 -3.74 9.40 -10.97
CA ALA A 7 -2.28 9.40 -11.03
C ALA A 7 -1.74 7.99 -10.74
N PRO A 8 -0.69 7.53 -11.47
CA PRO A 8 -0.07 6.24 -11.18
C PRO A 8 0.57 6.28 -9.78
N LEU A 9 0.61 5.12 -9.11
CA LEU A 9 1.36 4.97 -7.86
C LEU A 9 2.86 5.13 -8.12
N ASP A 10 3.59 5.63 -7.14
CA ASP A 10 5.05 5.54 -7.17
C ASP A 10 5.52 4.13 -6.76
N ALA A 11 6.82 3.90 -6.87
CA ALA A 11 7.40 2.57 -6.65
C ALA A 11 7.18 2.03 -5.21
N ASP A 12 7.25 2.90 -4.21
CA ASP A 12 7.07 2.50 -2.80
C ASP A 12 5.59 2.27 -2.50
N GLU A 13 4.73 3.17 -2.97
CA GLU A 13 3.27 3.04 -2.88
C GLU A 13 2.79 1.75 -3.57
N GLU A 14 3.30 1.45 -4.76
CA GLU A 14 2.96 0.25 -5.51
C GLU A 14 3.45 -1.01 -4.78
N ARG A 15 4.69 -1.01 -4.31
CA ARG A 15 5.28 -2.14 -3.58
C ARG A 15 4.46 -2.48 -2.35
N VAL A 16 4.13 -1.48 -1.52
CA VAL A 16 3.32 -1.68 -0.31
C VAL A 16 1.90 -2.12 -0.66
N THR A 17 1.26 -1.51 -1.66
CA THR A 17 -0.11 -1.88 -2.08
C THR A 17 -0.17 -3.32 -2.60
N ARG A 18 0.84 -3.74 -3.38
CA ARG A 18 0.93 -5.10 -3.91
C ARG A 18 1.14 -6.11 -2.78
N ALA A 19 2.05 -5.81 -1.86
CA ALA A 19 2.33 -6.66 -0.71
C ALA A 19 1.10 -6.80 0.21
N GLN A 20 0.39 -5.72 0.49
CA GLN A 20 -0.83 -5.74 1.30
C GLN A 20 -1.89 -6.69 0.69
N ARG A 21 -2.14 -6.58 -0.63
CA ARG A 21 -3.09 -7.47 -1.31
C ARG A 21 -2.68 -8.94 -1.21
N LEU A 22 -1.40 -9.23 -1.42
CA LEU A 22 -0.86 -10.58 -1.31
C LEU A 22 -1.02 -11.12 0.12
N LEU A 23 -0.69 -10.32 1.14
CA LEU A 23 -0.80 -10.72 2.55
C LEU A 23 -2.25 -10.98 2.96
N ILE A 24 -3.20 -10.17 2.48
CA ILE A 24 -4.64 -10.42 2.71
C ILE A 24 -5.06 -11.76 2.11
N GLN A 25 -4.63 -12.07 0.88
CA GLN A 25 -4.93 -13.36 0.24
C GLN A 25 -4.31 -14.54 0.99
N LEU A 26 -3.06 -14.41 1.43
CA LEU A 26 -2.38 -15.44 2.22
C LEU A 26 -3.05 -15.64 3.58
N GLY A 27 -3.43 -14.56 4.26
CA GLY A 27 -4.15 -14.62 5.52
C GLY A 27 -5.50 -15.34 5.38
N ALA A 28 -6.28 -14.99 4.35
CA ALA A 28 -7.54 -15.67 4.05
C ALA A 28 -7.34 -17.17 3.75
N ALA A 29 -6.30 -17.52 2.99
CA ALA A 29 -5.98 -18.90 2.68
C ALA A 29 -5.57 -19.71 3.92
N LEU A 30 -4.76 -19.13 4.82
CA LEU A 30 -4.37 -19.76 6.08
C LEU A 30 -5.55 -20.02 7.01
N VAL A 31 -6.54 -19.12 7.04
CA VAL A 31 -7.77 -19.32 7.82
C VAL A 31 -8.61 -20.47 7.24
N ALA A 32 -8.71 -20.55 5.91
CA ALA A 32 -9.54 -21.54 5.24
C ALA A 32 -8.91 -22.94 5.20
N GLN A 33 -7.59 -23.02 4.98
CA GLN A 33 -6.81 -24.25 4.76
C GLN A 33 -5.43 -24.09 5.43
N PRO A 34 -5.34 -24.22 6.77
CA PRO A 34 -4.14 -23.84 7.53
C PRO A 34 -2.88 -24.64 7.21
N PHE A 35 -3.01 -25.84 6.64
CA PHE A 35 -1.89 -26.72 6.30
C PHE A 35 -1.70 -26.91 4.78
N ASP A 36 -2.28 -26.02 3.97
CA ASP A 36 -2.05 -26.03 2.52
C ASP A 36 -0.58 -25.68 2.19
N ILE A 37 0.13 -26.64 1.60
CA ILE A 37 1.57 -26.53 1.32
C ILE A 37 1.87 -25.33 0.41
N HIS A 38 1.03 -25.08 -0.59
CA HIS A 38 1.25 -23.99 -1.54
C HIS A 38 1.13 -22.61 -0.89
N THR A 39 0.19 -22.45 0.03
CA THR A 39 0.05 -21.21 0.82
C THR A 39 1.28 -20.97 1.68
N HIS A 40 1.80 -22.00 2.34
CA HIS A 40 3.03 -21.92 3.13
C HIS A 40 4.26 -21.58 2.27
N ASP A 41 4.38 -22.18 1.08
CA ASP A 41 5.49 -21.88 0.16
C ASP A 41 5.45 -20.45 -0.36
N ARG A 42 4.26 -19.94 -0.69
CA ARG A 42 4.09 -18.53 -1.10
C ARG A 42 4.41 -17.57 0.04
N LEU A 43 3.98 -17.87 1.27
CA LEU A 43 4.32 -17.07 2.44
C LEU A 43 5.82 -17.06 2.68
N ARG A 44 6.48 -18.22 2.63
CA ARG A 44 7.93 -18.32 2.79
C ARG A 44 8.68 -17.54 1.71
N ALA A 45 8.23 -17.62 0.46
CA ALA A 45 8.81 -16.87 -0.64
C ALA A 45 8.69 -15.35 -0.43
N PHE A 46 7.52 -14.87 -0.02
CA PHE A 46 7.31 -13.45 0.29
C PHE A 46 8.23 -12.98 1.42
N LEU A 47 8.29 -13.74 2.52
CA LEU A 47 9.15 -13.40 3.66
C LEU A 47 10.64 -13.39 3.27
N ALA A 48 11.07 -14.30 2.41
CA ALA A 48 12.48 -14.42 2.03
C ALA A 48 12.93 -13.39 0.98
N LYS A 49 12.01 -12.84 0.18
CA LYS A 49 12.38 -12.05 -1.01
C LYS A 49 11.82 -10.64 -1.03
N ASP A 50 10.62 -10.45 -0.49
CA ASP A 50 9.85 -9.22 -0.68
C ASP A 50 9.69 -8.43 0.62
N ALA A 51 9.57 -9.11 1.76
CA ALA A 51 9.21 -8.48 3.04
C ALA A 51 10.13 -7.33 3.44
N ASP A 52 11.46 -7.51 3.38
CA ASP A 52 12.42 -6.47 3.75
C ASP A 52 12.28 -5.21 2.88
N GLY A 53 12.13 -5.40 1.57
CA GLY A 53 11.93 -4.29 0.63
C GLY A 53 10.60 -3.58 0.85
N VAL A 54 9.55 -4.31 1.24
CA VAL A 54 8.24 -3.73 1.59
C VAL A 54 8.34 -2.91 2.87
N LEU A 55 9.03 -3.41 3.89
CA LEU A 55 9.22 -2.71 5.16
C LEU A 55 10.03 -1.42 4.96
N ALA A 56 11.12 -1.48 4.18
CA ALA A 56 11.90 -0.29 3.83
C ALA A 56 11.07 0.76 3.05
N SER A 57 10.22 0.32 2.11
CA SER A 57 9.27 1.22 1.45
C SER A 57 8.27 1.83 2.43
N LEU A 58 7.74 1.03 3.36
CA LEU A 58 6.80 1.53 4.36
C LEU A 58 7.44 2.59 5.27
N GLU A 59 8.67 2.37 5.73
CA GLU A 59 9.44 3.36 6.47
C GLU A 59 9.63 4.64 5.66
N THR A 60 10.03 4.51 4.39
CA THR A 60 10.19 5.66 3.47
C THR A 60 8.88 6.45 3.34
N LEU A 61 7.74 5.77 3.16
CA LEU A 61 6.43 6.41 3.08
C LEU A 61 6.04 7.11 4.38
N GLN A 62 6.36 6.53 5.55
CA GLN A 62 6.07 7.11 6.85
C GLN A 62 6.88 8.39 7.14
N GLN A 63 8.07 8.52 6.56
CA GLN A 63 8.90 9.71 6.70
C GLN A 63 8.47 10.86 5.78
N ARG A 64 7.49 10.66 4.89
CA ARG A 64 7.03 11.74 3.99
C ARG A 64 6.36 12.87 4.79
N PRO A 65 6.68 14.13 4.48
CA PRO A 65 6.00 15.26 5.08
C PRO A 65 4.48 15.21 4.85
N GLU A 66 3.71 15.68 5.83
CA GLU A 66 2.24 15.68 5.73
C GLU A 66 1.73 16.45 4.49
N THR A 67 2.39 17.56 4.14
CA THR A 67 2.07 18.36 2.95
C THR A 67 2.20 17.55 1.67
N GLU A 68 3.22 16.70 1.59
CA GLU A 68 3.44 15.80 0.48
C GLU A 68 2.36 14.71 0.43
N LEU A 69 2.07 14.07 1.57
CA LEU A 69 1.02 13.05 1.67
C LEU A 69 -0.36 13.59 1.25
N ARG A 70 -0.73 14.79 1.72
CA ARG A 70 -2.00 15.43 1.34
C ARG A 70 -2.07 15.71 -0.16
N ARG A 71 -1.00 16.25 -0.75
CA ARG A 71 -0.90 16.44 -2.21
C ARG A 71 -1.09 15.10 -2.92
N ARG A 72 -0.39 14.07 -2.45
CA ARG A 72 -0.40 12.76 -3.09
C ARG A 72 -1.77 12.09 -3.05
N ILE A 73 -2.47 12.19 -1.91
CA ILE A 73 -3.85 11.72 -1.80
C ILE A 73 -4.78 12.48 -2.75
N ALA A 74 -4.60 13.80 -2.91
CA ALA A 74 -5.40 14.58 -3.85
C ALA A 74 -5.19 14.14 -5.31
N GLU A 75 -3.93 13.89 -5.70
CA GLU A 75 -3.57 13.35 -7.03
C GLU A 75 -4.17 11.96 -7.28
N LEU A 76 -4.12 11.08 -6.27
CA LEU A 76 -4.65 9.72 -6.36
C LEU A 76 -6.18 9.67 -6.23
N GLY A 77 -6.80 10.59 -5.50
CA GLY A 77 -8.24 10.65 -5.27
C GLY A 77 -9.01 11.40 -6.35
N GLY A 78 -8.33 12.14 -7.23
CA GLY A 78 -8.97 12.97 -8.25
C GLY A 78 -9.72 14.19 -7.70
N HIS A 79 -9.53 14.51 -6.42
CA HIS A 79 -10.18 15.63 -5.72
C HIS A 79 -9.16 16.38 -4.87
N THR A 80 -9.16 17.71 -4.95
CA THR A 80 -8.41 18.55 -4.01
C THR A 80 -8.96 18.32 -2.61
N LEU A 81 -8.15 17.74 -1.71
CA LEU A 81 -8.52 17.67 -0.29
C LEU A 81 -8.73 19.11 0.20
N ARG A 82 -9.93 19.41 0.69
CA ARG A 82 -10.25 20.71 1.27
C ARG A 82 -9.24 20.97 2.41
N PRO A 83 -8.62 22.16 2.51
CA PRO A 83 -7.76 22.44 3.64
C PRO A 83 -8.58 22.25 4.92
N PHE A 84 -8.10 21.42 5.85
CA PHE A 84 -8.63 21.39 7.20
C PHE A 84 -8.43 22.81 7.75
N GLY A 85 -9.54 23.51 7.96
CA GLY A 85 -9.52 24.91 8.35
C GLY A 85 -8.75 25.09 9.65
N ASP A 86 -7.89 26.11 9.66
CA ASP A 86 -7.44 26.76 10.88
C ASP A 86 -8.68 27.10 11.70
N SER A 87 -8.87 26.35 12.78
CA SER A 87 -9.78 26.79 13.84
C SER A 87 -9.02 27.85 14.63
N ALA A 88 -9.44 29.09 14.41
CA ALA A 88 -9.11 30.26 15.22
C ALA A 88 -9.54 30.09 16.68
#